data_AF-A0A2H0MVM1-F1
#
_entry.id   AF-A0A2H0MVM1-F1
#
_cell.length_a   1.000
_cell.length_b   1.000
_cell.length_c   1.000
_cell.angle_alpha   90.00
_cell.angle_beta   90.00
_cell.angle_gamma   90.00
#
_symmetry.space_group_name_H-M   'P 1'
#
loop_
_entity.id
_entity.type
_entity.pdbx_description
1 polymer ?
#
loop_
_entity_poly.entity_id
_entity_poly.type
_entity_poly.pdbx_seq_one_letter_code
_entity_poly.pdbx_strand_id
1 'polypeptide(L)'
;MNLYELMEQYAIENKLAPDEESVTPILGTSLSLFHESLLAMGLPRDEQFGAPHLSAEAGALNVLHISYFAVSFLPFNSVYEQKETNQILFDLYSFFRWMDKLKVTHGLEGIDFGQLMRDLSAMQARCMKLSHLLDEETEFAMKSPPPICRTWSDIFEVARIEGDFLVLTGADGGGTVRLKLSPQTLSEARPFDQLDLVLGDTSEKWILLEAGSAYPNPQGEGK
;
A
#
# COMPACT_ATOMS: atom_id res chain seq x y z
N MET A 1 -19.10 13.76 -5.12
CA MET A 1 -17.95 13.80 -6.02
C MET A 1 -17.04 12.68 -5.60
N ASN A 2 -16.73 11.77 -6.51
CA ASN A 2 -15.80 10.68 -6.23
C ASN A 2 -14.34 11.19 -6.25
N LEU A 3 -13.40 10.33 -5.87
CA LEU A 3 -11.98 10.66 -5.84
C LEU A 3 -11.42 11.03 -7.21
N TYR A 4 -11.84 10.37 -8.28
CA TYR A 4 -11.35 10.70 -9.63
C TYR A 4 -11.78 12.11 -10.05
N GLU A 5 -13.05 12.47 -9.87
CA GLU A 5 -13.60 13.79 -10.16
C GLU A 5 -12.90 14.89 -9.33
N LEU A 6 -12.57 14.60 -8.06
CA LEU A 6 -11.79 15.51 -7.20
C LEU A 6 -10.38 15.74 -7.74
N MET A 7 -9.69 14.66 -8.15
CA MET A 7 -8.35 14.74 -8.72
C MET A 7 -8.35 15.49 -10.06
N GLU A 8 -9.32 15.20 -10.92
CA GLU A 8 -9.49 15.87 -12.21
C GLU A 8 -9.76 17.36 -12.04
N GLN A 9 -10.69 17.72 -11.15
CA GLN A 9 -10.98 19.12 -10.86
C GLN A 9 -9.74 19.86 -10.33
N TYR A 10 -9.00 19.25 -9.40
CA TYR A 10 -7.75 19.82 -8.91
C TYR A 10 -6.74 20.02 -10.04
N ALA A 11 -6.56 19.03 -10.92
CA ALA A 11 -5.61 19.09 -12.01
C ALA A 11 -5.95 20.21 -13.00
N ILE A 12 -7.23 20.38 -13.34
CA ILE A 12 -7.73 21.45 -14.22
C ILE A 12 -7.53 22.82 -13.56
N GLU A 13 -7.95 23.00 -12.31
CA GLU A 13 -7.84 24.28 -11.60
C GLU A 13 -6.39 24.73 -11.43
N ASN A 14 -5.48 23.79 -11.19
CA ASN A 14 -4.05 24.07 -10.97
C ASN A 14 -3.22 23.96 -12.24
N LYS A 15 -3.84 23.64 -13.40
CA LYS A 15 -3.19 23.52 -14.71
C LYS A 15 -1.99 22.56 -14.69
N LEU A 16 -2.17 21.39 -14.09
CA LEU A 16 -1.15 20.36 -14.13
C LEU A 16 -0.86 19.96 -15.57
N ALA A 17 0.42 19.73 -15.87
CA ALA A 17 0.82 19.24 -17.18
C ALA A 17 0.31 17.80 -17.35
N PRO A 18 -0.35 17.47 -18.48
CA PRO A 18 -0.77 16.11 -18.72
C PRO A 18 0.41 15.14 -18.76
N ASP A 19 0.19 13.94 -18.24
CA ASP A 19 1.13 12.82 -18.34
C ASP A 19 0.65 11.84 -19.41
N GLU A 20 1.10 12.08 -20.65
CA GLU A 20 0.71 11.31 -21.84
C GLU A 20 1.07 9.82 -21.76
N GLU A 21 1.97 9.43 -20.85
CA GLU A 21 2.37 8.05 -20.64
C GLU A 21 1.49 7.32 -19.62
N SER A 22 0.71 8.06 -18.82
CA SER A 22 -0.16 7.48 -17.78
C SER A 22 -1.53 7.02 -18.29
N VAL A 23 -2.19 6.14 -17.56
CA VAL A 23 -3.57 5.69 -17.86
C VAL A 23 -4.58 6.83 -17.73
N THR A 24 -4.25 7.85 -16.93
CA THR A 24 -5.12 9.01 -16.66
C THR A 24 -4.40 10.34 -16.93
N PRO A 25 -4.06 10.65 -18.21
CA PRO A 25 -3.16 11.77 -18.53
C PRO A 25 -3.57 13.12 -17.95
N ILE A 26 -4.87 13.38 -17.85
CA ILE A 26 -5.41 14.65 -17.35
C ILE A 26 -5.05 14.95 -15.88
N LEU A 27 -4.73 13.92 -15.09
CA LEU A 27 -4.37 14.09 -13.69
C LEU A 27 -2.93 14.59 -13.50
N GLY A 28 -2.07 14.43 -14.53
CA GLY A 28 -0.63 14.61 -14.41
C GLY A 28 0.03 13.52 -13.55
N THR A 29 1.36 13.41 -13.64
CA THR A 29 2.12 12.26 -13.10
C THR A 29 1.81 11.92 -11.65
N SER A 30 1.89 12.89 -10.74
CA SER A 30 1.76 12.65 -9.29
C SER A 30 0.38 12.10 -8.90
N LEU A 31 -0.69 12.62 -9.50
CA LEU A 31 -2.06 12.17 -9.21
C LEU A 31 -2.43 10.92 -9.98
N SER A 32 -1.89 10.71 -11.18
CA SER A 32 -2.03 9.43 -11.90
C SER A 32 -1.43 8.28 -11.11
N LEU A 33 -0.20 8.43 -10.58
CA LEU A 33 0.43 7.42 -9.74
C LEU A 33 -0.38 7.14 -8.47
N PHE A 34 -0.89 8.20 -7.83
CA PHE A 34 -1.72 8.02 -6.65
C PHE A 34 -3.05 7.32 -6.99
N HIS A 35 -3.70 7.70 -8.08
CA HIS A 35 -4.91 7.05 -8.57
C HIS A 35 -4.70 5.55 -8.83
N GLU A 36 -3.62 5.18 -9.51
CA GLU A 36 -3.26 3.78 -9.77
C GLU A 36 -2.99 3.02 -8.47
N SER A 37 -2.30 3.64 -7.51
CA SER A 37 -2.05 3.04 -6.19
C SER A 37 -3.33 2.72 -5.42
N LEU A 38 -4.33 3.61 -5.52
CA LEU A 38 -5.62 3.45 -4.87
C LEU A 38 -6.46 2.34 -5.50
N LEU A 39 -6.40 2.21 -6.83
CA LEU A 39 -7.02 1.10 -7.55
C LEU A 39 -6.37 -0.24 -7.19
N ALA A 40 -5.04 -0.29 -7.08
CA ALA A 40 -4.30 -1.49 -6.68
C ALA A 40 -4.67 -1.94 -5.25
N MET A 41 -4.93 -0.99 -4.36
CA MET A 41 -5.46 -1.23 -3.00
C MET A 41 -6.95 -1.63 -2.98
N GLY A 42 -7.57 -1.84 -4.13
CA GLY A 42 -8.94 -2.37 -4.22
C GLY A 42 -10.04 -1.34 -3.95
N LEU A 43 -9.74 -0.04 -3.97
CA LEU A 43 -10.81 0.95 -3.88
C LEU A 43 -11.79 0.81 -5.05
N PRO A 44 -13.10 1.01 -4.81
CA PRO A 44 -14.14 0.90 -5.83
C PRO A 44 -13.80 1.70 -7.10
N ARG A 45 -14.04 1.07 -8.25
CA ARG A 45 -13.80 1.63 -9.57
C ARG A 45 -15.01 1.47 -10.47
N ASP A 46 -15.17 2.42 -11.38
CA ASP A 46 -16.10 2.35 -12.50
C ASP A 46 -15.30 2.30 -13.80
N GLU A 47 -15.83 1.64 -14.83
CA GLU A 47 -15.28 1.73 -16.18
C GLU A 47 -15.90 2.91 -16.90
N GLN A 48 -15.10 3.92 -17.21
CA GLN A 48 -15.53 5.04 -18.06
C GLN A 48 -14.60 5.12 -19.26
N PHE A 49 -15.18 5.14 -20.47
CA PHE A 49 -14.43 5.22 -21.73
C PHE A 49 -13.35 4.14 -21.92
N GLY A 50 -13.49 2.99 -21.25
CA GLY A 50 -12.53 1.88 -21.31
C GLY A 50 -11.33 2.01 -20.36
N ALA A 51 -11.30 3.03 -19.49
CA ALA A 51 -10.30 3.18 -18.44
C ALA A 51 -10.94 3.04 -17.05
N PRO A 52 -10.24 2.45 -16.06
CA PRO A 52 -10.73 2.35 -14.69
C PRO A 52 -10.63 3.71 -13.99
N HIS A 53 -11.76 4.25 -13.54
CA HIS A 53 -11.83 5.48 -12.74
C HIS A 53 -12.23 5.15 -11.30
N LEU A 54 -11.61 5.81 -10.31
CA LEU A 54 -11.98 5.66 -8.91
C LEU A 54 -13.40 6.18 -8.68
N SER A 55 -14.30 5.30 -8.25
CA SER A 55 -15.66 5.66 -7.86
C SER A 55 -15.82 5.80 -6.34
N ALA A 56 -14.79 5.43 -5.58
CA ALA A 56 -14.72 5.65 -4.14
C ALA A 56 -14.85 7.14 -3.75
N GLU A 57 -15.52 7.41 -2.64
CA GLU A 57 -15.57 8.74 -2.03
C GLU A 57 -14.26 9.07 -1.31
N ALA A 58 -13.95 10.35 -1.15
CA ALA A 58 -12.73 10.77 -0.45
C ALA A 58 -12.68 10.33 1.03
N GLY A 59 -13.84 10.10 1.64
CA GLY A 59 -13.97 9.52 2.98
C GLY A 59 -13.43 8.09 3.10
N ALA A 60 -13.29 7.36 1.99
CA ALA A 60 -12.73 6.01 1.99
C ALA A 60 -11.20 5.99 2.15
N LEU A 61 -10.53 7.13 1.97
CA LEU A 61 -9.08 7.22 2.14
C LEU A 61 -8.67 6.92 3.58
N ASN A 62 -7.49 6.33 3.78
CA ASN A 62 -6.91 6.08 5.09
C ASN A 62 -5.38 6.04 4.96
N VAL A 63 -4.69 5.90 6.08
CA VAL A 63 -3.22 5.93 6.14
C VAL A 63 -2.57 4.79 5.36
N LEU A 64 -3.21 3.62 5.25
CA LEU A 64 -2.66 2.49 4.51
C LEU A 64 -2.55 2.81 3.01
N HIS A 65 -3.47 3.58 2.45
CA HIS A 65 -3.36 4.06 1.06
C HIS A 65 -2.11 4.92 0.85
N ILE A 66 -1.76 5.77 1.82
CA ILE A 66 -0.54 6.58 1.75
C ILE A 66 0.71 5.71 1.93
N SER A 67 0.66 4.72 2.83
CA SER A 67 1.76 3.79 3.01
C SER A 67 2.03 2.96 1.75
N TYR A 68 0.98 2.39 1.15
CA TYR A 68 1.09 1.64 -0.09
C TYR A 68 1.68 2.51 -1.20
N PHE A 69 1.12 3.71 -1.40
CA PHE A 69 1.63 4.67 -2.36
C PHE A 69 3.13 4.96 -2.16
N ALA A 70 3.53 5.22 -0.91
CA ALA A 70 4.90 5.54 -0.57
C ALA A 70 5.86 4.38 -0.91
N VAL A 71 5.54 3.16 -0.51
CA VAL A 71 6.43 2.01 -0.75
C VAL A 71 6.47 1.62 -2.24
N SER A 72 5.33 1.64 -2.91
CA SER A 72 5.22 1.15 -4.29
C SER A 72 5.74 2.15 -5.34
N PHE A 73 5.67 3.45 -5.07
CA PHE A 73 5.93 4.48 -6.10
C PHE A 73 6.98 5.51 -5.71
N LEU A 74 7.42 5.59 -4.45
CA LEU A 74 8.44 6.55 -4.04
C LEU A 74 9.78 5.85 -3.81
N PRO A 75 10.81 6.19 -4.59
CA PRO A 75 12.14 5.61 -4.45
C PRO A 75 12.92 6.34 -3.35
N PHE A 76 12.54 6.13 -2.10
CA PHE A 76 13.21 6.77 -0.95
C PHE A 76 14.72 6.46 -0.84
N ASN A 77 15.21 5.43 -1.54
CA ASN A 77 16.60 4.98 -1.49
C ASN A 77 17.47 5.43 -2.68
N SER A 78 16.93 6.15 -3.67
CA SER A 78 17.73 6.61 -4.82
C SER A 78 18.07 8.11 -4.70
N VAL A 79 19.37 8.40 -4.66
CA VAL A 79 19.92 9.76 -4.54
C VAL A 79 19.68 10.58 -5.82
N TYR A 80 19.28 9.95 -6.92
CA TYR A 80 19.00 10.61 -8.21
C TYR A 80 17.52 11.02 -8.38
N GLU A 81 16.59 10.45 -7.61
CA GLU A 81 15.13 10.68 -7.74
C GLU A 81 14.53 11.53 -6.60
N GLN A 82 15.37 12.08 -5.69
CA GLN A 82 14.87 12.86 -4.54
C GLN A 82 14.06 14.09 -4.96
N LYS A 83 14.42 14.74 -6.08
CA LYS A 83 13.69 15.89 -6.61
C LYS A 83 12.29 15.48 -7.11
N GLU A 84 12.19 14.35 -7.79
CA GLU A 84 10.94 13.80 -8.32
C GLU A 84 10.04 13.31 -7.19
N THR A 85 10.61 12.58 -6.23
CA THR A 85 9.94 12.16 -4.98
C THR A 85 9.36 13.37 -4.24
N ASN A 86 10.15 14.43 -4.07
CA ASN A 86 9.69 15.65 -3.41
C ASN A 86 8.58 16.35 -4.19
N GLN A 87 8.65 16.36 -5.52
CA GLN A 87 7.61 16.95 -6.37
C GLN A 87 6.29 16.17 -6.22
N ILE A 88 6.35 14.85 -6.31
CA ILE A 88 5.20 13.96 -6.16
C ILE A 88 4.53 14.16 -4.78
N LEU A 89 5.34 14.17 -3.71
CA LEU A 89 4.84 14.40 -2.35
C LEU A 89 4.25 15.80 -2.18
N PHE A 90 4.85 16.82 -2.81
CA PHE A 90 4.34 18.18 -2.77
C PHE A 90 3.00 18.31 -3.47
N ASP A 91 2.83 17.66 -4.62
CA ASP A 91 1.57 17.68 -5.38
C ASP A 91 0.45 16.98 -4.62
N LEU A 92 0.73 15.81 -4.04
CA LEU A 92 -0.19 15.08 -3.17
C LEU A 92 -0.60 15.90 -1.95
N TYR A 93 0.38 16.48 -1.25
CA TYR A 93 0.11 17.38 -0.13
C TYR A 93 -0.78 18.55 -0.57
N SER A 94 -0.48 19.17 -1.71
CA SER A 94 -1.24 20.30 -2.25
C SER A 94 -2.67 19.91 -2.62
N PHE A 95 -2.89 18.70 -3.14
CA PHE A 95 -4.21 18.13 -3.39
C PHE A 95 -5.02 17.97 -2.11
N PHE A 96 -4.45 17.37 -1.05
CA PHE A 96 -5.14 17.27 0.25
C PHE A 96 -5.46 18.64 0.84
N ARG A 97 -4.52 19.59 0.77
CA ARG A 97 -4.74 20.97 1.22
C ARG A 97 -5.79 21.71 0.39
N TRP A 98 -5.97 21.36 -0.88
CA TRP A 98 -7.03 21.91 -1.71
C TRP A 98 -8.40 21.34 -1.31
N MET A 99 -8.49 20.03 -1.05
CA MET A 99 -9.71 19.41 -0.51
C MET A 99 -10.12 20.04 0.85
N ASP A 100 -9.15 20.25 1.75
CA ASP A 100 -9.36 20.96 3.02
C ASP A 100 -9.98 22.35 2.80
N LYS A 101 -9.42 23.13 1.85
CA LYS A 101 -9.91 24.49 1.54
C LYS A 101 -11.33 24.48 0.99
N LEU A 102 -11.68 23.47 0.19
CA LEU A 102 -13.03 23.26 -0.32
C LEU A 102 -13.98 22.63 0.70
N LYS A 103 -13.49 22.29 1.90
CA LYS A 103 -14.24 21.61 2.96
C LYS A 103 -14.83 20.26 2.51
N VAL A 104 -14.08 19.56 1.66
CA VAL A 104 -14.41 18.18 1.28
C VAL A 104 -13.97 17.28 2.41
N THR A 105 -14.90 16.56 3.03
CA THR A 105 -14.57 15.55 4.04
C THR A 105 -13.82 14.38 3.39
N HIS A 106 -12.66 14.03 3.93
CA HIS A 106 -11.85 12.90 3.48
C HIS A 106 -11.26 12.12 4.66
N GLY A 107 -10.96 10.84 4.49
CA GLY A 107 -10.54 9.98 5.61
C GLY A 107 -9.11 10.21 6.12
N LEU A 108 -8.42 11.19 5.56
CA LEU A 108 -7.11 11.69 6.02
C LEU A 108 -7.20 13.06 6.71
N GLU A 109 -8.41 13.55 6.99
CA GLU A 109 -8.62 14.85 7.63
C GLU A 109 -7.97 14.88 9.03
N GLY A 110 -7.26 15.97 9.33
CA GLY A 110 -6.56 16.15 10.60
C GLY A 110 -5.24 15.38 10.74
N ILE A 111 -4.82 14.61 9.73
CA ILE A 111 -3.52 13.95 9.70
C ILE A 111 -2.44 14.94 9.26
N ASP A 112 -1.35 15.03 10.03
CA ASP A 112 -0.14 15.74 9.59
C ASP A 112 0.58 14.90 8.53
N PHE A 113 0.31 15.20 7.26
CA PHE A 113 0.91 14.50 6.12
C PHE A 113 2.45 14.54 6.15
N GLY A 114 3.04 15.67 6.59
CA GLY A 114 4.49 15.80 6.67
C GLY A 114 5.09 14.89 7.74
N GLN A 115 4.42 14.75 8.88
CA GLN A 115 4.81 13.80 9.92
C GLN A 115 4.62 12.35 9.45
N LEU A 116 3.48 12.04 8.83
CA LEU A 116 3.20 10.72 8.29
C LEU A 116 4.28 10.26 7.31
N MET A 117 4.68 11.11 6.36
CA MET A 117 5.73 10.76 5.41
C MET A 117 7.08 10.52 6.07
N ARG A 118 7.44 11.30 7.11
CA ARG A 118 8.68 11.06 7.88
C ARG A 118 8.66 9.71 8.58
N ASP A 119 7.53 9.35 9.19
CA ASP A 119 7.36 8.09 9.90
C ASP A 119 7.44 6.91 8.93
N LEU A 120 6.75 7.00 7.78
CA LEU A 120 6.82 6.00 6.71
C LEU A 120 8.25 5.81 6.20
N SER A 121 8.98 6.90 5.91
CA SER A 121 10.38 6.82 5.49
C SER A 121 11.29 6.16 6.53
N ALA A 122 11.05 6.42 7.82
CA ALA A 122 11.83 5.82 8.90
C ALA A 122 11.59 4.30 9.03
N MET A 123 10.35 3.86 8.79
CA MET A 123 9.96 2.45 8.87
C MET A 123 10.33 1.65 7.60
N GLN A 124 10.43 2.30 6.45
CA GLN A 124 10.58 1.62 5.17
C GLN A 124 11.82 0.73 5.09
N ALA A 125 12.95 1.15 5.66
CA ALA A 125 14.17 0.32 5.61
C ALA A 125 13.96 -1.07 6.26
N ARG A 126 13.17 -1.12 7.34
CA ARG A 126 12.76 -2.37 8.00
C ARG A 126 11.85 -3.19 7.10
N CYS A 127 10.81 -2.56 6.53
CA CYS A 127 9.86 -3.24 5.65
C CYS A 127 10.53 -3.79 4.38
N MET A 128 11.47 -3.06 3.78
CA MET A 128 12.27 -3.55 2.66
C MET A 128 13.08 -4.80 3.04
N LYS A 129 13.72 -4.78 4.22
CA LYS A 129 14.43 -5.96 4.72
C LYS A 129 13.47 -7.13 4.96
N LEU A 130 12.29 -6.87 5.51
CA LEU A 130 11.25 -7.87 5.71
C LEU A 130 10.80 -8.48 4.37
N SER A 131 10.55 -7.68 3.34
CA SER A 131 10.23 -8.17 1.99
C SER A 131 11.31 -9.11 1.45
N HIS A 132 12.58 -8.72 1.51
CA HIS A 132 13.68 -9.59 1.08
C HIS A 132 13.72 -10.92 1.84
N LEU A 133 13.48 -10.88 3.15
CA LEU A 133 13.43 -12.11 3.95
C LEU A 133 12.23 -12.99 3.59
N LEU A 134 11.07 -12.40 3.30
CA LEU A 134 9.89 -13.14 2.84
C LEU A 134 10.09 -13.76 1.45
N ASP A 135 10.85 -13.10 0.56
CA ASP A 135 11.26 -13.68 -0.73
C ASP A 135 12.15 -14.93 -0.51
N GLU A 136 13.12 -14.86 0.42
CA GLU A 136 13.96 -16.01 0.76
C GLU A 136 13.15 -17.19 1.34
N GLU A 137 12.14 -16.91 2.17
CA GLU A 137 11.22 -17.91 2.73
C GLU A 137 10.38 -18.56 1.62
N THR A 138 9.94 -17.76 0.64
CA THR A 138 9.24 -18.23 -0.56
C THR A 138 10.12 -19.21 -1.34
N GLU A 139 11.36 -18.82 -1.65
CA GLU A 139 12.30 -19.69 -2.38
C GLU A 139 12.54 -21.01 -1.62
N PHE A 140 12.63 -20.95 -0.29
CA PHE A 140 12.79 -22.14 0.52
C PHE A 140 11.58 -23.06 0.45
N ALA A 141 10.36 -22.53 0.59
CA ALA A 141 9.13 -23.30 0.49
C ALA A 141 8.95 -23.95 -0.89
N MET A 142 9.33 -23.23 -1.95
CA MET A 142 9.15 -23.65 -3.34
C MET A 142 10.21 -24.63 -3.86
N LYS A 143 11.30 -24.87 -3.12
CA LYS A 143 12.29 -25.93 -3.47
C LYS A 143 11.70 -27.33 -3.45
N SER A 144 10.71 -27.58 -2.60
CA SER A 144 9.98 -28.85 -2.56
C SER A 144 8.55 -28.55 -2.11
N PRO A 145 7.70 -28.06 -3.04
CA PRO A 145 6.40 -27.56 -2.67
C PRO A 145 5.51 -28.73 -2.22
N PRO A 146 4.91 -28.68 -1.02
CA PRO A 146 3.93 -29.66 -0.60
C PRO A 146 2.68 -29.57 -1.49
N PRO A 147 1.81 -30.60 -1.50
CA PRO A 147 0.52 -30.51 -2.18
C PRO A 147 -0.31 -29.33 -1.64
N ILE A 148 -0.76 -28.46 -2.54
CA ILE A 148 -1.57 -27.28 -2.21
C ILE A 148 -3.03 -27.56 -2.53
N CYS A 149 -3.90 -27.40 -1.55
CA CYS A 149 -5.34 -27.58 -1.70
C CYS A 149 -6.01 -26.33 -2.26
N ARG A 150 -5.58 -25.15 -1.80
CA ARG A 150 -6.07 -23.84 -2.26
C ARG A 150 -5.03 -22.76 -2.00
N THR A 151 -5.18 -21.64 -2.70
CA THR A 151 -4.36 -20.45 -2.51
C THR A 151 -5.20 -19.28 -1.99
N TRP A 152 -4.56 -18.35 -1.29
CA TRP A 152 -5.14 -17.09 -0.86
C TRP A 152 -4.12 -15.99 -1.13
N SER A 153 -4.45 -15.10 -2.08
CA SER A 153 -3.70 -13.89 -2.36
C SER A 153 -4.44 -12.71 -1.75
N ASP A 154 -3.74 -11.95 -0.91
CA ASP A 154 -4.30 -10.77 -0.22
C ASP A 154 -3.17 -9.89 0.35
N ILE A 155 -3.54 -8.69 0.77
CA ILE A 155 -2.72 -7.86 1.65
C ILE A 155 -3.12 -8.19 3.09
N PHE A 156 -2.24 -8.89 3.80
CA PHE A 156 -2.48 -9.39 5.15
C PHE A 156 -1.94 -8.43 6.22
N GLU A 157 -2.77 -8.12 7.22
CA GLU A 157 -2.32 -7.42 8.42
C GLU A 157 -1.67 -8.38 9.42
N VAL A 158 -0.49 -8.01 9.95
CA VAL A 158 0.14 -8.67 11.09
C VAL A 158 -0.64 -8.38 12.37
N ALA A 159 -1.52 -9.31 12.77
CA ALA A 159 -2.29 -9.17 14.01
C ALA A 159 -1.39 -9.28 15.26
N ARG A 160 -0.45 -10.24 15.26
CA ARG A 160 0.53 -10.45 16.34
C ARG A 160 1.59 -11.48 15.96
N ILE A 161 2.65 -11.54 16.76
CA ILE A 161 3.73 -12.53 16.66
C ILE A 161 3.62 -13.49 17.86
N GLU A 162 3.54 -14.80 17.61
CA GLU A 162 3.40 -15.86 18.61
C GLU A 162 4.50 -16.91 18.47
N GLY A 163 5.60 -16.75 19.22
CA GLY A 163 6.75 -17.64 19.11
C GLY A 163 7.32 -17.61 17.69
N ASP A 164 7.30 -18.76 17.00
CA ASP A 164 7.80 -18.90 15.62
C ASP A 164 6.71 -18.61 14.55
N PHE A 165 5.58 -18.03 14.94
CA PHE A 165 4.45 -17.80 14.04
C PHE A 165 4.10 -16.32 13.92
N LEU A 166 3.85 -15.91 12.68
CA LEU A 166 3.18 -14.67 12.35
C LEU A 166 1.68 -14.94 12.22
N VAL A 167 0.87 -14.26 13.02
CA VAL A 167 -0.60 -14.33 12.93
C VAL A 167 -1.06 -13.20 12.02
N LEU A 168 -1.70 -13.56 10.92
CA LEU A 168 -2.08 -12.65 9.84
C LEU A 168 -3.61 -12.62 9.69
N THR A 169 -4.17 -11.47 9.31
CA THR A 169 -5.60 -11.29 9.01
C THR A 169 -5.75 -10.74 7.60
N GLY A 170 -6.54 -11.39 6.76
CA GLY A 170 -6.84 -10.89 5.41
C GLY A 170 -7.74 -9.66 5.43
N ALA A 171 -7.61 -8.80 4.42
CA ALA A 171 -8.34 -7.54 4.29
C ALA A 171 -9.84 -7.75 4.06
N ASP A 172 -10.23 -8.88 3.47
CA ASP A 172 -11.61 -9.26 3.18
C ASP A 172 -12.38 -9.80 4.40
N GLY A 173 -11.73 -9.89 5.58
CA GLY A 173 -12.30 -10.52 6.77
C GLY A 173 -12.40 -12.04 6.67
N GLY A 174 -11.71 -12.66 5.70
CA GLY A 174 -11.69 -14.09 5.39
C GLY A 174 -11.07 -14.99 6.47
N GLY A 175 -10.60 -14.39 7.56
CA GLY A 175 -10.15 -15.07 8.77
C GLY A 175 -8.69 -14.82 9.09
N THR A 176 -8.21 -15.48 10.14
CA THR A 176 -6.82 -15.40 10.59
C THR A 176 -6.03 -16.62 10.15
N VAL A 177 -4.82 -16.43 9.67
CA VAL A 177 -3.88 -17.51 9.32
C VAL A 177 -2.63 -17.43 10.19
N ARG A 178 -1.99 -18.57 10.40
CA ARG A 178 -0.73 -18.67 11.15
C ARG A 178 0.34 -19.13 10.18
N LEU A 179 1.29 -18.24 9.91
CA LEU A 179 2.41 -18.51 9.02
C LEU A 179 3.66 -18.75 9.86
N LYS A 180 4.30 -19.91 9.68
CA LYS A 180 5.58 -20.18 10.32
C LYS A 180 6.69 -19.55 9.48
N LEU A 181 7.52 -18.72 10.11
CA LEU A 181 8.65 -18.04 9.47
C LEU A 181 9.92 -18.28 10.29
N SER A 182 11.08 -18.00 9.70
CA SER A 182 12.34 -18.05 10.45
C SER A 182 12.40 -16.95 11.52
N PRO A 183 13.19 -17.16 12.59
CA PRO A 183 13.39 -16.13 13.61
C PRO A 183 13.92 -14.80 13.06
N GLN A 184 14.71 -14.86 11.98
CA GLN A 184 15.25 -13.67 11.33
C GLN A 184 14.13 -12.84 10.68
N THR A 185 13.24 -13.47 9.89
CA THR A 185 12.08 -12.81 9.28
C THR A 185 11.14 -12.23 10.35
N LEU A 186 10.87 -13.00 11.40
CA LEU A 186 10.01 -12.55 12.52
C LEU A 186 10.59 -11.35 13.27
N SER A 187 11.91 -11.21 13.34
CA SER A 187 12.56 -10.08 14.03
C SER A 187 12.32 -8.73 13.34
N GLU A 188 11.99 -8.73 12.05
CA GLU A 188 11.73 -7.54 11.25
C GLU A 188 10.23 -7.20 11.15
N ALA A 189 9.34 -8.18 11.32
CA ALA A 189 7.90 -7.95 11.34
C ALA A 189 7.47 -7.14 12.58
N ARG A 190 6.48 -6.27 12.43
CA ARG A 190 5.77 -5.64 13.55
C ARG A 190 4.26 -5.86 13.45
N PRO A 191 3.55 -5.82 14.60
CA PRO A 191 2.10 -5.71 14.58
C PRO A 191 1.64 -4.57 13.68
N PHE A 192 0.54 -4.79 12.97
CA PHE A 192 -0.11 -3.90 12.01
C PHE A 192 0.61 -3.67 10.68
N ASP A 193 1.81 -4.22 10.48
CA ASP A 193 2.41 -4.28 9.15
C ASP A 193 1.46 -4.98 8.18
N GLN A 194 1.37 -4.46 6.96
CA GLN A 194 0.60 -5.06 5.88
C GLN A 194 1.56 -5.80 4.96
N LEU A 195 1.27 -7.06 4.64
CA LEU A 195 2.13 -7.91 3.84
C LEU A 195 1.35 -8.38 2.62
N ASP A 196 1.79 -7.99 1.43
CA ASP A 196 1.29 -8.55 0.18
C ASP A 196 1.85 -9.97 0.03
N LEU A 197 0.99 -10.98 0.15
CA LEU A 197 1.41 -12.39 0.17
C LEU A 197 0.45 -13.25 -0.64
N VAL A 198 1.01 -14.29 -1.26
CA VAL A 198 0.25 -15.45 -1.74
C VAL A 198 0.53 -16.62 -0.82
N LEU A 199 -0.50 -17.11 -0.15
CA LEU A 199 -0.41 -18.23 0.78
C LEU A 199 -1.03 -19.51 0.19
N GLY A 200 -0.43 -20.65 0.51
CA GLY A 200 -0.89 -21.97 0.12
C GLY A 200 -1.37 -22.78 1.32
N ASP A 201 -2.60 -23.29 1.25
CA ASP A 201 -3.17 -24.19 2.25
C ASP A 201 -2.79 -25.64 1.90
N THR A 202 -2.05 -26.29 2.79
CA THR A 202 -1.63 -27.69 2.64
C THR A 202 -2.58 -28.68 3.34
N SER A 203 -3.74 -28.22 3.81
CA SER A 203 -4.69 -28.87 4.74
C SER A 203 -4.21 -29.00 6.19
N GLU A 204 -2.89 -29.03 6.42
CA GLU A 204 -2.30 -29.05 7.77
C GLU A 204 -1.88 -27.65 8.24
N LYS A 205 -1.38 -26.84 7.31
CA LYS A 205 -0.84 -25.50 7.60
C LYS A 205 -0.87 -24.61 6.36
N TRP A 206 -0.72 -23.32 6.61
CA TRP A 206 -0.43 -22.34 5.59
C TRP A 206 1.08 -22.23 5.36
N ILE A 207 1.47 -22.09 4.10
CA ILE A 207 2.84 -21.80 3.68
C ILE A 207 2.86 -20.55 2.79
N LEU A 208 4.00 -19.89 2.74
CA LEU A 208 4.24 -18.77 1.84
C LEU A 208 4.60 -19.31 0.45
N LEU A 209 3.88 -18.86 -0.57
CA LEU A 209 4.10 -19.23 -1.98
C LEU A 209 4.70 -18.09 -2.80
N GLU A 210 4.39 -16.86 -2.43
CA GLU A 210 4.91 -15.63 -3.05
C GLU A 210 4.86 -14.50 -2.03
N ALA A 211 5.87 -13.64 -2.04
CA ALA A 211 5.89 -12.42 -1.26
C ALA A 211 6.01 -11.22 -2.21
N GLY A 212 5.15 -10.23 -1.98
CA GLY A 212 5.28 -8.91 -2.56
C GLY A 212 5.98 -7.97 -1.59
N SER A 213 5.47 -6.74 -1.48
CA SER A 213 6.02 -5.75 -0.59
C SER A 213 5.40 -5.80 0.82
N ALA A 214 6.20 -5.43 1.81
CA ALA A 214 5.73 -5.14 3.16
C ALA A 214 5.51 -3.63 3.31
N TYR A 215 4.36 -3.24 3.87
CA TYR A 215 3.96 -1.86 4.05
C TYR A 215 3.81 -1.55 5.54
N PRO A 216 4.47 -0.50 6.04
CA PRO A 216 4.33 -0.12 7.44
C PRO A 216 2.96 0.49 7.75
N ASN A 217 2.41 0.24 8.94
CA ASN A 217 1.24 0.97 9.42
C ASN A 217 1.62 1.90 10.59
N PRO A 218 1.88 3.19 10.33
CA PRO A 218 2.35 4.12 11.36
C PRO A 218 1.29 4.42 12.43
N GLN A 219 0.01 4.09 12.22
CA GLN A 219 -1.02 4.20 13.25
C GLN A 219 -1.05 3.00 14.21
N GLY A 220 -0.40 1.89 13.85
CA GLY A 220 -0.33 0.67 14.66
C GLY A 220 0.69 0.71 15.79
N GLU A 221 1.75 1.52 15.67
CA GLU A 221 2.84 1.55 16.67
C GLU A 221 2.49 2.35 17.96
N GLY A 222 1.31 2.97 18.02
CA GLY A 222 0.87 3.84 19.12
C GLY A 222 -0.34 3.38 19.94
N LYS A 223 -0.80 2.13 19.79
CA LYS A 223 -1.92 1.56 20.56
C LYS A 223 -1.51 0.36 21.41
#